data_AF-A0A1Y3A4U8-F1
#
_entry.id   AF-A0A1Y3A4U8-F1
#
_cell.length_a   1.000
_cell.length_b   1.000
_cell.length_c   1.000
_cell.angle_alpha   90.00
_cell.angle_beta   90.00
_cell.angle_gamma   90.00
#
_symmetry.space_group_name_H-M   'P 1'
#
loop_
_entity.id
_entity.type
_entity.pdbx_description
1 polymer ?
#
loop_
_entity_poly.entity_id
_entity_poly.type
_entity_poly.pdbx_seq_one_letter_code
_entity_poly.pdbx_strand_id
1 'polypeptide(L)'
;MNKIGSLLLFSIVLSSLTTGCSDEEKYATSKTEYEKHKLMSAADMATHSDGEMSHVMPNDVAPKIGSNEISRNADDLPPPINRTQEQMVRVDLYTDELVAEMMPDVTYQYWTYNSKVPAPFIRVREGDTVEINLRHGKAGSEHSEHSQHTAAQHAAAGHSAHSIDLHAVIGEGGGAPLMQVGQGEEKSFRFKATRAGIYVYHCASPHVPTHIANGMYGMILVEPAEGLSKVDREFYVMQGEFYTHGKFGDKGLQDFDKDKLLAEHPEYFLFNGRVKALTGDRALKAKVGEKIRLFVGVGSHIASNFHIIGTIFDKLYKDGAITSPPLKNVQTTTIAAGSAVMIEFTAEVAGKYLLVDHNLTRAIDKGALAELIIEGEPQSTQ
;
A
#
# COMPACT_ATOMS: atom_id res chain seq x y z
N MET A 1 47.17 -52.25 53.88
CA MET A 1 46.74 -53.59 54.34
C MET A 1 45.35 -53.46 54.93
N ASN A 2 44.44 -54.34 54.47
CA ASN A 2 43.08 -54.60 54.98
C ASN A 2 42.03 -53.48 54.85
N LYS A 3 40.74 -53.75 54.65
CA LYS A 3 39.96 -54.80 53.96
C LYS A 3 38.50 -54.40 54.22
N ILE A 4 37.66 -54.40 53.18
CA ILE A 4 36.27 -54.91 53.14
C ILE A 4 35.19 -54.21 54.01
N GLY A 5 34.12 -53.80 53.34
CA GLY A 5 32.78 -53.58 53.92
C GLY A 5 31.75 -53.28 52.83
N SER A 6 31.06 -54.30 52.35
CA SER A 6 29.99 -54.29 51.34
C SER A 6 28.67 -53.78 51.92
N LEU A 7 27.84 -53.03 51.14
CA LEU A 7 26.44 -53.38 50.86
C LEU A 7 25.69 -52.38 49.93
N LEU A 8 25.23 -52.93 48.80
CA LEU A 8 23.95 -52.79 48.05
C LEU A 8 23.21 -51.43 47.82
N LEU A 9 23.00 -51.20 46.51
CA LEU A 9 21.79 -50.77 45.74
C LEU A 9 21.00 -49.50 46.14
N PHE A 10 20.88 -48.54 45.20
CA PHE A 10 19.73 -48.42 44.28
C PHE A 10 19.99 -47.32 43.22
N SER A 11 19.76 -47.66 41.94
CA SER A 11 19.86 -46.73 40.80
C SER A 11 18.62 -45.86 40.66
N ILE A 12 18.79 -44.54 40.55
CA ILE A 12 17.87 -43.63 39.83
C ILE A 12 18.74 -42.63 39.06
N VAL A 13 18.72 -42.72 37.72
CA VAL A 13 19.34 -41.76 36.81
C VAL A 13 18.29 -40.72 36.45
N LEU A 14 18.56 -39.45 36.77
CA LEU A 14 17.79 -38.29 36.31
C LEU A 14 18.63 -37.59 35.24
N SER A 15 18.28 -37.74 33.97
CA SER A 15 18.96 -37.05 32.85
C SER A 15 18.21 -35.78 32.48
N SER A 16 18.91 -34.65 32.62
CA SER A 16 18.58 -33.35 32.06
C SER A 16 18.81 -33.33 30.54
N LEU A 17 17.88 -32.74 29.78
CA LEU A 17 18.04 -32.40 28.37
C LEU A 17 17.59 -30.94 28.17
N THR A 18 18.56 -30.07 27.96
CA THR A 18 18.38 -28.77 27.32
C THR A 18 19.06 -28.86 25.96
N THR A 19 18.30 -28.75 24.87
CA THR A 19 18.83 -28.53 23.53
C THR A 19 18.04 -27.39 22.89
N GLY A 20 18.70 -26.25 22.73
CA GLY A 20 18.26 -25.14 21.91
C GLY A 20 18.38 -25.49 20.43
N CYS A 21 17.42 -25.03 19.64
CA CYS A 21 17.34 -25.20 18.20
C CYS A 21 17.82 -23.89 17.54
N SER A 22 18.83 -23.95 16.68
CA SER A 22 19.51 -22.79 16.06
C SER A 22 18.84 -22.34 14.76
N ASP A 23 18.97 -21.05 14.44
CA ASP A 23 18.35 -20.33 13.30
C ASP A 23 18.78 -20.81 11.89
N GLU A 24 19.67 -21.79 11.76
CA GLU A 24 20.13 -22.32 10.48
C GLU A 24 19.15 -23.28 9.80
N GLU A 25 18.34 -24.04 10.57
CA GLU A 25 17.37 -24.98 9.99
C GLU A 25 16.22 -24.26 9.26
N LYS A 26 15.81 -23.08 9.75
CA LYS A 26 14.78 -22.25 9.11
C LYS A 26 15.21 -21.67 7.76
N TYR A 27 16.52 -21.39 7.60
CA TYR A 27 17.05 -20.86 6.34
C TYR A 27 17.18 -21.97 5.28
N ALA A 28 17.49 -23.20 5.69
CA ALA A 28 17.58 -24.36 4.79
C ALA A 28 16.20 -24.77 4.24
N THR A 29 15.14 -24.70 5.05
CA THR A 29 13.77 -25.00 4.59
C THR A 29 13.30 -24.01 3.50
N SER A 30 13.69 -22.74 3.62
CA SER A 30 13.35 -21.69 2.63
C SER A 30 13.96 -21.94 1.24
N LYS A 31 15.16 -22.55 1.16
CA LYS A 31 15.82 -22.87 -0.11
C LYS A 31 15.12 -24.01 -0.86
N THR A 32 14.56 -24.98 -0.14
CA THR A 32 13.79 -26.09 -0.72
C THR A 32 12.42 -25.66 -1.24
N GLU A 33 11.77 -24.69 -0.59
CA GLU A 33 10.53 -24.05 -1.08
C GLU A 33 10.81 -23.15 -2.31
N TYR A 34 11.93 -22.42 -2.30
CA TYR A 34 12.39 -21.58 -3.42
C TYR A 34 12.62 -22.40 -4.71
N GLU A 35 13.19 -23.61 -4.61
CA GLU A 35 13.38 -24.48 -5.77
C GLU A 35 12.05 -25.09 -6.29
N LYS A 36 11.03 -25.26 -5.44
CA LYS A 36 9.69 -25.71 -5.86
C LYS A 36 8.88 -24.62 -6.59
N HIS A 37 9.11 -23.34 -6.27
CA HIS A 37 8.39 -22.21 -6.88
C HIS A 37 9.04 -21.64 -8.16
N LYS A 38 10.18 -22.19 -8.59
CA LYS A 38 10.93 -21.81 -9.81
C LYS A 38 10.20 -22.12 -11.13
N LEU A 39 8.96 -22.59 -11.07
CA LEU A 39 8.16 -23.03 -12.22
C LEU A 39 6.78 -22.33 -12.26
N MET A 40 6.73 -21.03 -12.00
CA MET A 40 5.64 -20.21 -12.51
C MET A 40 6.22 -19.25 -13.55
N SER A 41 5.90 -19.52 -14.81
CA SER A 41 6.30 -18.66 -15.91
C SER A 41 5.39 -17.43 -15.96
N ALA A 42 5.80 -16.37 -16.66
CA ALA A 42 4.94 -15.22 -16.93
C ALA A 42 3.58 -15.59 -17.57
N ALA A 43 3.47 -16.79 -18.18
CA ALA A 43 2.21 -17.33 -18.69
C ALA A 43 1.25 -17.77 -17.57
N ASP A 44 1.75 -18.24 -16.42
CA ASP A 44 0.91 -18.67 -15.29
C ASP A 44 0.31 -17.47 -14.52
N MET A 45 0.85 -16.26 -14.71
CA MET A 45 0.22 -15.01 -14.26
C MET A 45 -0.90 -14.52 -15.20
N ALA A 46 -0.98 -15.06 -16.41
CA ALA A 46 -1.88 -14.61 -17.47
C ALA A 46 -3.05 -15.58 -17.76
N THR A 47 -3.09 -16.76 -17.11
CA THR A 47 -4.04 -17.83 -17.46
C THR A 47 -5.14 -18.02 -16.42
N HIS A 48 -6.17 -17.19 -16.52
CA HIS A 48 -7.56 -17.59 -16.23
C HIS A 48 -8.49 -16.82 -17.18
N SER A 49 -8.60 -17.32 -18.42
CA SER A 49 -9.74 -17.01 -19.30
C SER A 49 -10.85 -18.03 -19.04
N ASP A 50 -12.08 -17.56 -19.23
CA ASP A 50 -13.30 -18.35 -19.39
C ASP A 50 -13.99 -18.81 -18.10
N GLY A 51 -14.54 -17.82 -17.40
CA GLY A 51 -15.69 -17.97 -16.52
C GLY A 51 -16.52 -16.70 -16.56
N GLU A 52 -17.73 -16.78 -17.10
CA GLU A 52 -18.71 -15.69 -17.11
C GLU A 52 -19.02 -15.30 -15.64
N MET A 53 -18.37 -14.26 -15.13
CA MET A 53 -18.57 -13.79 -13.76
C MET A 53 -19.80 -12.88 -13.69
N SER A 54 -20.98 -13.47 -13.81
CA SER A 54 -22.20 -12.84 -13.30
C SER A 54 -22.66 -13.58 -12.05
N HIS A 55 -22.18 -13.13 -10.89
CA HIS A 55 -22.80 -13.48 -9.63
C HIS A 55 -23.66 -12.31 -9.17
N VAL A 56 -24.92 -12.30 -9.65
CA VAL A 56 -25.99 -11.61 -8.94
C VAL A 56 -26.17 -12.35 -7.61
N MET A 57 -25.80 -11.71 -6.50
CA MET A 57 -26.04 -12.24 -5.17
C MET A 57 -27.47 -11.86 -4.75
N PRO A 58 -28.41 -12.82 -4.59
CA PRO A 58 -29.63 -12.53 -3.86
C PRO A 58 -29.31 -12.65 -2.37
N ASN A 59 -29.11 -11.52 -1.68
CA ASN A 59 -29.13 -11.50 -0.22
C ASN A 59 -29.80 -10.21 0.27
N ASP A 60 -31.02 -10.37 0.83
CA ASP A 60 -31.83 -9.35 1.50
C ASP A 60 -31.25 -8.86 2.85
N VAL A 61 -29.92 -8.90 3.00
CA VAL A 61 -29.23 -8.40 4.19
C VAL A 61 -28.23 -7.34 3.73
N ALA A 62 -28.47 -6.09 4.14
CA ALA A 62 -27.55 -5.01 3.85
C ALA A 62 -26.14 -5.37 4.35
N PRO A 63 -25.10 -5.29 3.50
CA PRO A 63 -23.74 -5.65 3.89
C PRO A 63 -23.29 -4.79 5.06
N LYS A 64 -22.67 -5.42 6.06
CA LYS A 64 -22.17 -4.72 7.25
C LYS A 64 -20.98 -3.85 6.85
N ILE A 65 -21.08 -2.54 7.09
CA ILE A 65 -19.98 -1.60 6.87
C ILE A 65 -18.83 -1.95 7.83
N GLY A 66 -17.69 -2.37 7.27
CA GLY A 66 -16.48 -2.75 8.00
C GLY A 66 -15.64 -1.54 8.44
N SER A 67 -15.74 -0.41 7.72
CA SER A 67 -15.17 0.88 8.13
C SER A 67 -15.97 2.04 7.54
N ASN A 68 -16.20 3.08 8.35
CA ASN A 68 -16.78 4.35 7.87
C ASN A 68 -15.72 5.27 7.24
N GLU A 69 -14.44 4.93 7.35
CA GLU A 69 -13.35 5.76 6.84
C GLU A 69 -12.25 4.87 6.26
N ILE A 70 -12.33 4.65 4.94
CA ILE A 70 -11.34 3.89 4.18
C ILE A 70 -10.09 4.73 3.87
N SER A 71 -10.18 6.06 3.87
CA SER A 71 -9.08 6.89 3.40
C SER A 71 -7.99 7.07 4.45
N ARG A 72 -6.74 7.04 3.99
CA ARG A 72 -5.59 7.50 4.76
C ARG A 72 -5.47 9.02 4.72
N ASN A 73 -5.17 9.63 5.86
CA ASN A 73 -4.88 11.06 5.92
C ASN A 73 -3.57 11.34 5.18
N ALA A 74 -3.46 12.53 4.59
CA ALA A 74 -2.25 12.91 3.87
C ALA A 74 -1.03 13.12 4.80
N ASP A 75 -1.24 13.38 6.09
CA ASP A 75 -0.16 13.55 7.09
C ASP A 75 0.15 12.26 7.88
N ASP A 76 -0.42 11.12 7.47
CA ASP A 76 -0.14 9.80 8.05
C ASP A 76 1.07 9.15 7.38
N LEU A 77 2.25 9.66 7.71
CA LEU A 77 3.54 9.14 7.28
C LEU A 77 4.60 9.19 8.40
N PRO A 78 5.58 8.28 8.42
CA PRO A 78 6.65 8.29 9.41
C PRO A 78 7.52 9.57 9.31
N PRO A 79 8.06 10.07 10.44
CA PRO A 79 8.91 11.25 10.44
C PRO A 79 10.24 11.01 9.71
N PRO A 80 10.94 12.08 9.26
CA PRO A 80 12.27 11.98 8.68
C PRO A 80 13.28 11.20 9.52
N ILE A 81 14.11 10.42 8.84
CA ILE A 81 15.11 9.57 9.48
C ILE A 81 16.28 10.44 9.95
N ASN A 82 16.48 10.51 11.28
CA ASN A 82 17.55 11.30 11.90
C ASN A 82 18.82 10.50 12.26
N ARG A 83 18.93 9.24 11.81
CA ARG A 83 20.08 8.37 12.09
C ARG A 83 21.01 8.24 10.88
N THR A 84 22.28 7.95 11.16
CA THR A 84 23.33 7.79 10.15
C THR A 84 23.76 6.33 9.92
N GLN A 85 23.36 5.42 10.80
CA GLN A 85 23.72 4.01 10.74
C GLN A 85 22.60 3.19 10.09
N GLU A 86 22.98 2.18 9.30
CA GLU A 86 22.06 1.14 8.81
C GLU A 86 21.44 0.39 10.00
N GLN A 87 20.21 -0.07 9.86
CA GLN A 87 19.59 -0.95 10.85
C GLN A 87 18.68 -1.99 10.19
N MET A 88 18.19 -2.92 11.00
CA MET A 88 17.07 -3.76 10.62
C MET A 88 15.77 -2.99 10.91
N VAL A 89 14.92 -2.80 9.90
CA VAL A 89 13.60 -2.16 10.02
C VAL A 89 12.52 -3.22 9.81
N ARG A 90 11.66 -3.44 10.80
CA ARG A 90 10.48 -4.30 10.66
C ARG A 90 9.28 -3.49 10.20
N VAL A 91 8.54 -4.04 9.25
CA VAL A 91 7.28 -3.50 8.76
C VAL A 91 6.23 -4.59 8.87
N ASP A 92 5.26 -4.39 9.75
CA ASP A 92 4.16 -5.31 9.97
C ASP A 92 2.93 -4.82 9.20
N LEU A 93 2.51 -5.61 8.22
CA LEU A 93 1.34 -5.37 7.40
C LEU A 93 0.32 -6.50 7.62
N TYR A 94 -0.95 -6.18 7.45
CA TYR A 94 -1.98 -7.18 7.26
C TYR A 94 -2.88 -6.80 6.11
N THR A 95 -3.40 -7.78 5.40
CA THR A 95 -4.40 -7.56 4.37
C THR A 95 -5.79 -7.61 4.97
N ASP A 96 -6.70 -6.81 4.43
CA ASP A 96 -8.07 -6.73 4.89
C ASP A 96 -9.02 -6.51 3.71
N GLU A 97 -10.07 -7.33 3.66
CA GLU A 97 -11.15 -7.23 2.69
C GLU A 97 -12.39 -6.70 3.42
N LEU A 98 -12.75 -5.45 3.20
CA LEU A 98 -13.87 -4.82 3.92
C LEU A 98 -14.77 -3.97 3.03
N VAL A 99 -16.07 -3.94 3.36
CA VAL A 99 -17.01 -2.97 2.79
C VAL A 99 -16.82 -1.63 3.49
N ALA A 100 -16.57 -0.57 2.71
CA ALA A 100 -16.47 0.80 3.24
C ALA A 100 -17.15 1.81 2.32
N GLU A 101 -17.42 2.99 2.87
CA GLU A 101 -18.02 4.10 2.11
C GLU A 101 -17.00 4.74 1.15
N MET A 102 -17.33 4.74 -0.14
CA MET A 102 -16.57 5.43 -1.19
C MET A 102 -17.04 6.89 -1.33
N MET A 103 -18.32 7.13 -1.13
CA MET A 103 -18.96 8.44 -0.99
C MET A 103 -20.32 8.26 -0.30
N PRO A 104 -20.99 9.33 0.17
CA PRO A 104 -22.25 9.19 0.89
C PRO A 104 -23.26 8.33 0.11
N ASP A 105 -23.82 7.32 0.78
CA ASP A 105 -24.75 6.31 0.24
C ASP A 105 -24.17 5.34 -0.81
N VAL A 106 -22.86 5.35 -1.08
CA VAL A 106 -22.18 4.45 -2.03
C VAL A 106 -21.07 3.70 -1.31
N THR A 107 -21.22 2.38 -1.21
CA THR A 107 -20.23 1.50 -0.56
C THR A 107 -19.55 0.60 -1.58
N TYR A 108 -18.35 0.12 -1.25
CA TYR A 108 -17.55 -0.74 -2.11
C TYR A 108 -16.78 -1.75 -1.27
N GLN A 109 -16.53 -2.95 -1.83
CA GLN A 109 -15.69 -3.97 -1.23
C GLN A 109 -14.22 -3.67 -1.55
N TYR A 110 -13.50 -3.08 -0.58
CA TYR A 110 -12.08 -2.77 -0.72
C TYR A 110 -11.21 -3.95 -0.31
N TRP A 111 -10.08 -4.10 -1.00
CA TRP A 111 -8.98 -4.94 -0.55
C TRP A 111 -7.82 -4.02 -0.22
N THR A 112 -7.26 -4.17 0.98
CA THR A 112 -6.35 -3.17 1.53
C THR A 112 -5.18 -3.81 2.23
N TYR A 113 -4.14 -3.00 2.46
CA TYR A 113 -3.22 -3.23 3.55
C TYR A 113 -3.58 -2.31 4.71
N ASN A 114 -3.69 -2.87 5.91
CA ASN A 114 -3.99 -2.18 7.15
C ASN A 114 -5.30 -1.37 7.10
N SER A 115 -6.32 -1.94 6.46
CA SER A 115 -7.72 -1.45 6.41
C SER A 115 -7.90 -0.04 5.83
N LYS A 116 -6.95 0.46 5.02
CA LYS A 116 -7.01 1.79 4.43
C LYS A 116 -6.47 1.83 3.00
N VAL A 117 -6.93 2.83 2.25
CA VAL A 117 -6.43 3.19 0.94
C VAL A 117 -5.91 4.64 0.94
N PRO A 118 -4.65 4.89 0.50
CA PRO A 118 -3.64 3.87 0.24
C PRO A 118 -3.19 3.16 1.54
N ALA A 119 -2.41 2.11 1.34
CA ALA A 119 -1.70 1.37 2.38
C ALA A 119 -0.69 2.26 3.16
N PRO A 120 -0.12 1.80 4.29
CA PRO A 120 0.81 2.61 5.08
C PRO A 120 2.00 3.13 4.29
N PHE A 121 2.41 4.39 4.52
CA PHE A 121 3.67 4.89 3.98
C PHE A 121 4.84 4.23 4.72
N ILE A 122 5.69 3.51 3.99
CA ILE A 122 6.88 2.89 4.53
C ILE A 122 8.06 3.84 4.35
N ARG A 123 8.88 4.04 5.39
CA ARG A 123 10.04 4.93 5.34
C ARG A 123 11.27 4.23 5.90
N VAL A 124 12.28 4.05 5.06
CA VAL A 124 13.55 3.39 5.39
C VAL A 124 14.71 4.22 4.85
N ARG A 125 15.92 3.91 5.30
CA ARG A 125 17.15 4.54 4.84
C ARG A 125 17.86 3.60 3.87
N GLU A 126 18.48 4.14 2.85
CA GLU A 126 19.44 3.42 2.03
C GLU A 126 20.48 2.71 2.92
N GLY A 127 20.70 1.43 2.65
CA GLY A 127 21.52 0.52 3.42
C GLY A 127 20.77 -0.32 4.46
N ASP A 128 19.54 0.05 4.84
CA ASP A 128 18.77 -0.74 5.80
C ASP A 128 18.47 -2.16 5.29
N THR A 129 18.43 -3.10 6.22
CA THR A 129 17.77 -4.39 5.98
C THR A 129 16.32 -4.26 6.43
N VAL A 130 15.38 -4.43 5.51
CA VAL A 130 13.95 -4.32 5.77
C VAL A 130 13.37 -5.72 5.88
N GLU A 131 12.68 -6.01 6.98
CA GLU A 131 11.87 -7.21 7.18
C GLU A 131 10.40 -6.85 7.00
N ILE A 132 9.78 -7.38 5.94
CA ILE A 132 8.34 -7.27 5.72
C ILE A 132 7.69 -8.50 6.33
N ASN A 133 6.77 -8.29 7.27
CA ASN A 133 5.85 -9.31 7.77
C ASN A 133 4.47 -9.00 7.21
N LEU A 134 3.86 -9.96 6.53
CA LEU A 134 2.51 -9.83 5.98
C LEU A 134 1.64 -10.95 6.51
N ARG A 135 0.49 -10.59 7.08
CA ARG A 135 -0.56 -11.54 7.46
C ARG A 135 -1.79 -11.36 6.60
N HIS A 136 -2.45 -12.45 6.22
CA HIS A 136 -3.79 -12.37 5.64
C HIS A 136 -4.84 -12.24 6.76
N GLY A 137 -5.47 -11.06 6.86
CA GLY A 137 -6.42 -10.74 7.91
C GLY A 137 -5.80 -10.05 9.14
N LYS A 138 -6.62 -9.33 9.89
CA LYS A 138 -6.19 -8.61 11.10
C LYS A 138 -6.12 -9.56 12.32
N ALA A 139 -5.09 -9.38 13.15
CA ALA A 139 -4.93 -10.19 14.37
C ALA A 139 -6.10 -9.95 15.32
N GLY A 140 -6.66 -11.03 15.84
CA GLY A 140 -7.79 -10.98 16.78
C GLY A 140 -9.12 -10.60 16.13
N SER A 141 -9.15 -10.37 14.81
CA SER A 141 -10.40 -10.33 14.05
C SER A 141 -10.60 -11.67 13.36
N GLU A 142 -10.83 -12.72 14.17
CA GLU A 142 -11.49 -13.93 13.66
C GLU A 142 -12.88 -13.50 13.17
N HIS A 143 -12.94 -12.94 11.96
CA HIS A 143 -14.18 -12.53 11.36
C HIS A 143 -14.94 -13.81 11.04
N SER A 144 -15.91 -14.10 11.91
CA SER A 144 -16.93 -15.14 11.80
C SER A 144 -17.78 -15.07 10.51
N GLU A 145 -17.48 -14.15 9.58
CA GLU A 145 -18.25 -13.91 8.36
C GLU A 145 -17.40 -13.66 7.10
N HIS A 146 -16.10 -14.01 7.08
CA HIS A 146 -15.43 -14.30 5.79
C HIS A 146 -15.98 -15.59 5.12
N SER A 147 -17.03 -16.19 5.72
CA SER A 147 -17.56 -17.53 5.46
C SER A 147 -18.73 -17.58 4.47
N GLN A 148 -19.05 -16.52 3.72
CA GLN A 148 -20.10 -16.59 2.70
C GLN A 148 -19.61 -17.24 1.39
N HIS A 149 -18.30 -17.42 1.23
CA HIS A 149 -17.69 -18.03 0.05
C HIS A 149 -16.81 -19.22 0.43
N THR A 150 -16.92 -20.30 -0.33
CA THR A 150 -16.00 -21.44 -0.24
C THR A 150 -14.61 -21.04 -0.76
N ALA A 151 -13.55 -21.73 -0.34
CA ALA A 151 -12.19 -21.51 -0.85
C ALA A 151 -12.09 -21.56 -2.40
N ALA A 152 -12.96 -22.33 -3.04
CA ALA A 152 -13.06 -22.40 -4.50
C ALA A 152 -13.69 -21.13 -5.13
N GLN A 153 -14.66 -20.52 -4.46
CA GLN A 153 -15.26 -19.24 -4.88
C GLN A 153 -14.28 -18.08 -4.65
N HIS A 154 -13.50 -18.10 -3.55
CA HIS A 154 -12.40 -17.17 -3.30
C HIS A 154 -11.31 -17.25 -4.38
N ALA A 155 -10.93 -18.46 -4.79
CA ALA A 155 -9.96 -18.68 -5.86
C ALA A 155 -10.49 -18.23 -7.23
N ALA A 156 -11.75 -18.51 -7.55
CA ALA A 156 -12.38 -18.10 -8.80
C ALA A 156 -12.54 -16.58 -8.92
N ALA A 157 -12.82 -15.89 -7.81
CA ALA A 157 -12.89 -14.43 -7.76
C ALA A 157 -11.51 -13.76 -7.60
N GLY A 158 -10.43 -14.56 -7.53
CA GLY A 158 -9.05 -14.08 -7.54
C GLY A 158 -8.56 -13.50 -6.21
N HIS A 159 -9.13 -13.87 -5.06
CA HIS A 159 -8.71 -13.40 -3.73
C HIS A 159 -8.51 -14.58 -2.74
N SER A 160 -7.98 -15.69 -3.22
CA SER A 160 -7.58 -16.84 -2.38
C SER A 160 -6.34 -16.56 -1.52
N ALA A 161 -5.50 -15.62 -1.98
CA ALA A 161 -4.32 -15.15 -1.29
C ALA A 161 -4.07 -13.68 -1.64
N HIS A 162 -3.35 -13.01 -0.77
CA HIS A 162 -2.72 -11.74 -1.07
C HIS A 162 -1.20 -11.85 -0.97
N SER A 163 -0.49 -10.88 -1.54
CA SER A 163 0.96 -10.82 -1.50
C SER A 163 1.41 -9.37 -1.55
N ILE A 164 2.72 -9.12 -1.64
CA ILE A 164 3.27 -7.78 -1.80
C ILE A 164 4.45 -7.81 -2.77
N ASP A 165 4.36 -6.98 -3.81
CA ASP A 165 5.46 -6.56 -4.68
C ASP A 165 5.88 -5.15 -4.25
N LEU A 166 7.14 -5.00 -3.83
CA LEU A 166 7.74 -3.70 -3.57
C LEU A 166 8.71 -3.36 -4.69
N HIS A 167 8.50 -2.23 -5.38
CA HIS A 167 9.41 -1.81 -6.46
C HIS A 167 10.80 -1.38 -5.94
N ALA A 168 10.95 -1.22 -4.62
CA ALA A 168 12.24 -1.02 -3.95
C ALA A 168 13.08 -2.31 -3.82
N VAL A 169 12.48 -3.49 -4.07
CA VAL A 169 13.15 -4.79 -3.96
C VAL A 169 13.81 -5.16 -5.28
N ILE A 170 15.10 -5.46 -5.23
CA ILE A 170 15.83 -6.06 -6.35
C ILE A 170 15.76 -7.58 -6.19
N GLY A 171 14.86 -8.20 -6.93
CA GLY A 171 14.63 -9.65 -6.86
C GLY A 171 13.41 -10.05 -7.66
N GLU A 172 13.16 -11.35 -7.74
CA GLU A 172 12.01 -11.89 -8.46
C GLU A 172 10.69 -11.36 -7.87
N GLY A 173 9.84 -10.81 -8.75
CA GLY A 173 8.51 -10.29 -8.41
C GLY A 173 8.48 -9.27 -7.26
N GLY A 174 9.58 -8.57 -6.99
CA GLY A 174 9.67 -7.60 -5.90
C GLY A 174 9.40 -8.18 -4.50
N GLY A 175 9.61 -9.49 -4.32
CA GLY A 175 9.32 -10.23 -3.09
C GLY A 175 7.99 -10.99 -3.10
N ALA A 176 7.10 -10.74 -4.08
CA ALA A 176 5.77 -11.35 -4.13
C ALA A 176 5.76 -12.89 -4.14
N PRO A 177 6.66 -13.60 -4.84
CA PRO A 177 6.69 -15.07 -4.79
C PRO A 177 6.93 -15.64 -3.37
N LEU A 178 7.62 -14.89 -2.50
CA LEU A 178 7.88 -15.27 -1.11
C LEU A 178 6.72 -14.93 -0.17
N MET A 179 5.77 -14.11 -0.63
CA MET A 179 4.78 -13.44 0.21
C MET A 179 3.34 -13.74 -0.18
N GLN A 180 3.09 -14.78 -0.98
CA GLN A 180 1.73 -15.30 -1.17
C GLN A 180 1.20 -15.84 0.16
N VAL A 181 0.33 -15.08 0.83
CA VAL A 181 -0.30 -15.44 2.10
C VAL A 181 -1.76 -15.78 1.87
N GLY A 182 -2.14 -17.02 2.18
CA GLY A 182 -3.54 -17.42 2.25
C GLY A 182 -4.21 -16.96 3.55
N GLN A 183 -5.53 -17.11 3.65
CA GLN A 183 -6.30 -16.78 4.84
C GLN A 183 -5.69 -17.34 6.14
N GLY A 184 -5.43 -16.47 7.11
CA GLY A 184 -4.83 -16.82 8.40
C GLY A 184 -3.32 -17.12 8.37
N GLU A 185 -2.69 -17.13 7.19
CA GLU A 185 -1.25 -17.26 7.06
C GLU A 185 -0.52 -15.95 7.36
N GLU A 186 0.69 -16.08 7.87
CA GLU A 186 1.64 -14.99 8.03
C GLU A 186 2.99 -15.42 7.44
N LYS A 187 3.57 -14.58 6.59
CA LYS A 187 4.89 -14.81 5.98
C LYS A 187 5.76 -13.58 6.16
N SER A 188 7.06 -13.82 6.09
CA SER A 188 8.06 -12.77 6.24
C SER A 188 9.20 -12.95 5.27
N PHE A 189 9.72 -11.85 4.74
CA PHE A 189 10.97 -11.85 3.99
C PHE A 189 11.80 -10.62 4.31
N ARG A 190 13.10 -10.70 4.00
CA ARG A 190 14.05 -9.60 4.20
C ARG A 190 14.68 -9.19 2.89
N PHE A 191 14.89 -7.89 2.72
CA PHE A 191 15.68 -7.34 1.62
C PHE A 191 16.56 -6.20 2.11
N LYS A 192 17.65 -5.90 1.39
CA LYS A 192 18.46 -4.71 1.65
C LYS A 192 17.98 -3.57 0.74
N ALA A 193 17.60 -2.44 1.32
CA ALA A 193 17.19 -1.24 0.59
C ALA A 193 18.44 -0.54 0.02
N THR A 194 18.81 -0.87 -1.21
CA THR A 194 20.12 -0.49 -1.79
C THR A 194 20.07 0.72 -2.73
N ARG A 195 18.88 1.28 -2.99
CA ARG A 195 18.70 2.41 -3.90
C ARG A 195 17.73 3.40 -3.30
N ALA A 196 18.19 4.62 -3.09
CA ALA A 196 17.35 5.72 -2.66
C ALA A 196 16.33 6.10 -3.74
N GLY A 197 15.09 6.33 -3.33
CA GLY A 197 13.96 6.57 -4.23
C GLY A 197 12.62 6.55 -3.51
N ILE A 198 11.59 7.05 -4.18
CA ILE A 198 10.20 6.83 -3.78
C ILE A 198 9.57 5.81 -4.74
N TYR A 199 9.10 4.70 -4.18
CA TYR A 199 8.65 3.54 -4.93
C TYR A 199 7.23 3.16 -4.54
N VAL A 200 6.46 2.67 -5.50
CA VAL A 200 5.16 2.04 -5.23
C VAL A 200 5.37 0.63 -4.69
N TYR A 201 4.45 0.17 -3.86
CA TYR A 201 4.25 -1.25 -3.61
C TYR A 201 2.78 -1.59 -3.78
N HIS A 202 2.48 -2.83 -4.17
CA HIS A 202 1.11 -3.28 -4.37
C HIS A 202 0.99 -4.79 -4.22
N CYS A 203 -0.24 -5.31 -4.17
CA CYS A 203 -0.44 -6.76 -4.21
C CYS A 203 -0.06 -7.32 -5.59
N ALA A 204 0.50 -8.53 -5.62
CA ALA A 204 0.88 -9.24 -6.84
C ALA A 204 0.40 -10.70 -6.81
N SER A 205 -0.76 -10.94 -6.20
CA SER A 205 -1.44 -12.23 -6.24
C SER A 205 -2.30 -12.33 -7.51
N PRO A 206 -2.37 -13.51 -8.15
CA PRO A 206 -3.26 -13.71 -9.30
C PRO A 206 -4.73 -13.48 -8.89
N HIS A 207 -5.54 -12.69 -9.60
CA HIS A 207 -5.28 -11.87 -10.79
C HIS A 207 -4.82 -10.44 -10.40
N VAL A 208 -3.55 -10.11 -10.63
CA VAL A 208 -2.89 -8.90 -10.09
C VAL A 208 -3.66 -7.60 -10.34
N PRO A 209 -4.15 -7.30 -11.56
CA PRO A 209 -4.86 -6.04 -11.81
C PRO A 209 -6.08 -5.81 -10.94
N THR A 210 -6.80 -6.88 -10.57
CA THR A 210 -7.98 -6.82 -9.71
C THR A 210 -7.62 -6.42 -8.29
N HIS A 211 -6.54 -6.98 -7.73
CA HIS A 211 -6.09 -6.62 -6.38
C HIS A 211 -5.72 -5.15 -6.28
N ILE A 212 -5.00 -4.66 -7.28
CA ILE A 212 -4.59 -3.26 -7.38
C ILE A 212 -5.83 -2.36 -7.47
N ALA A 213 -6.76 -2.67 -8.39
CA ALA A 213 -7.98 -1.89 -8.61
C ALA A 213 -8.92 -1.84 -7.39
N ASN A 214 -8.82 -2.83 -6.48
CA ASN A 214 -9.58 -2.87 -5.23
C ASN A 214 -8.93 -2.09 -4.08
N GLY A 215 -7.76 -1.49 -4.28
CA GLY A 215 -7.13 -0.57 -3.31
C GLY A 215 -5.80 -1.04 -2.70
N MET A 216 -5.25 -2.17 -3.13
CA MET A 216 -4.03 -2.75 -2.54
C MET A 216 -2.75 -2.12 -3.09
N TYR A 217 -2.52 -0.85 -2.76
CA TYR A 217 -1.30 -0.12 -3.15
C TYR A 217 -0.85 0.87 -2.06
N GLY A 218 0.45 1.12 -2.01
CA GLY A 218 1.07 2.09 -1.12
C GLY A 218 2.41 2.59 -1.66
N MET A 219 3.15 3.35 -0.84
CA MET A 219 4.50 3.81 -1.18
C MET A 219 5.54 3.47 -0.10
N ILE A 220 6.75 3.17 -0.56
CA ILE A 220 7.96 3.04 0.25
C ILE A 220 8.98 4.10 -0.18
N LEU A 221 9.37 4.96 0.76
CA LEU A 221 10.48 5.88 0.63
C LEU A 221 11.75 5.21 1.15
N VAL A 222 12.74 5.07 0.28
CA VAL A 222 14.12 4.80 0.66
C VAL A 222 14.85 6.14 0.65
N GLU A 223 15.01 6.76 1.81
CA GLU A 223 15.80 7.99 1.94
C GLU A 223 17.27 7.73 1.57
N PRO A 224 17.94 8.67 0.90
CA PRO A 224 19.38 8.56 0.68
C PRO A 224 20.13 8.50 2.02
N ALA A 225 21.33 7.94 2.01
CA ALA A 225 22.14 7.74 3.20
C ALA A 225 22.38 9.03 4.02
N GLU A 226 22.50 10.17 3.33
CA GLU A 226 22.65 11.51 3.88
C GLU A 226 21.34 12.18 4.34
N GLY A 227 20.19 11.56 4.05
CA GLY A 227 18.85 12.08 4.33
C GLY A 227 18.37 13.11 3.31
N LEU A 228 17.06 13.40 3.34
CA LEU A 228 16.47 14.45 2.51
C LEU A 228 16.65 15.85 3.12
N SER A 229 16.57 16.89 2.29
CA SER A 229 16.54 18.27 2.80
C SER A 229 15.34 18.49 3.73
N LYS A 230 15.49 19.33 4.76
CA LYS A 230 14.41 19.64 5.69
C LYS A 230 13.31 20.47 5.02
N VAL A 231 12.08 20.13 5.34
CA VAL A 231 10.83 20.84 5.00
C VAL A 231 9.96 20.93 6.25
N ASP A 232 8.97 21.81 6.25
CA ASP A 232 8.10 22.04 7.40
C ASP A 232 6.89 21.10 7.40
N ARG A 233 6.43 20.70 6.20
CA ARG A 233 5.31 19.77 6.00
C ARG A 233 5.66 18.69 4.99
N GLU A 234 5.29 17.45 5.29
CA GLU A 234 5.31 16.35 4.33
C GLU A 234 3.90 15.77 4.20
N PHE A 235 3.50 15.41 2.98
CA PHE A 235 2.19 14.81 2.70
C PHE A 235 2.31 13.59 1.78
N TYR A 236 1.37 12.66 1.96
CA TYR A 236 1.25 11.41 1.26
C TYR A 236 -0.09 11.32 0.51
N VAL A 237 -0.03 11.32 -0.82
CA VAL A 237 -1.20 11.24 -1.69
C VAL A 237 -1.00 10.14 -2.71
N MET A 238 -2.02 9.30 -2.92
CA MET A 238 -2.05 8.40 -4.07
C MET A 238 -3.35 8.54 -4.83
N GLN A 239 -3.25 8.56 -6.15
CA GLN A 239 -4.37 8.40 -7.05
C GLN A 239 -4.57 6.91 -7.34
N GLY A 240 -5.83 6.48 -7.34
CA GLY A 240 -6.25 5.21 -7.91
C GLY A 240 -7.61 5.37 -8.56
N GLU A 241 -7.89 4.53 -9.55
CA GLU A 241 -9.18 4.47 -10.21
C GLU A 241 -9.94 3.19 -9.85
N PHE A 242 -11.27 3.29 -9.73
CA PHE A 242 -12.15 2.19 -9.31
C PHE A 242 -13.19 1.90 -10.39
N TYR A 243 -13.44 0.60 -10.59
CA TYR A 243 -14.24 0.05 -11.66
C TYR A 243 -15.49 -0.58 -11.06
N THR A 244 -16.52 0.23 -10.84
CA THR A 244 -17.79 -0.23 -10.28
C THR A 244 -18.75 -0.66 -11.39
N HIS A 245 -19.65 -1.60 -11.11
CA HIS A 245 -20.70 -1.98 -12.06
C HIS A 245 -21.66 -0.81 -12.35
N GLY A 246 -22.18 -0.17 -11.31
CA GLY A 246 -22.96 1.07 -11.44
C GLY A 246 -22.10 2.25 -11.89
N LYS A 247 -22.77 3.36 -12.23
CA LYS A 247 -22.14 4.63 -12.62
C LYS A 247 -21.68 5.41 -11.39
N PHE A 248 -20.89 6.46 -11.62
CA PHE A 248 -20.57 7.42 -10.56
C PHE A 248 -21.83 7.91 -9.82
N GLY A 249 -21.87 7.73 -8.50
CA GLY A 249 -22.95 8.17 -7.63
C GLY A 249 -24.16 7.23 -7.52
N ASP A 250 -24.18 6.11 -8.24
CA ASP A 250 -25.22 5.09 -8.06
C ASP A 250 -25.13 4.52 -6.63
N LYS A 251 -26.25 4.58 -5.91
CA LYS A 251 -26.32 4.25 -4.47
C LYS A 251 -26.25 2.76 -4.20
N GLY A 252 -25.86 2.41 -2.98
CA GLY A 252 -25.78 1.04 -2.48
C GLY A 252 -24.37 0.46 -2.56
N LEU A 253 -24.28 -0.84 -2.31
CA LEU A 253 -23.04 -1.59 -2.51
C LEU A 253 -22.78 -1.72 -4.01
N GLN A 254 -21.63 -1.22 -4.44
CA GLN A 254 -21.14 -1.34 -5.80
C GLN A 254 -20.17 -2.53 -5.91
N ASP A 255 -20.45 -3.42 -6.86
CA ASP A 255 -19.57 -4.53 -7.20
C ASP A 255 -18.45 -4.08 -8.14
N PHE A 256 -17.30 -4.77 -8.06
CA PHE A 256 -16.20 -4.63 -9.01
C PHE A 256 -16.61 -5.12 -10.42
N ASP A 257 -16.28 -4.35 -11.45
CA ASP A 257 -16.57 -4.64 -12.85
C ASP A 257 -15.27 -4.94 -13.63
N LYS A 258 -15.06 -6.23 -13.92
CA LYS A 258 -13.87 -6.71 -14.63
C LYS A 258 -13.83 -6.24 -16.08
N ASP A 259 -14.97 -6.11 -16.75
CA ASP A 259 -15.02 -5.70 -18.15
C ASP A 259 -14.63 -4.23 -18.28
N LYS A 260 -15.09 -3.38 -17.34
CA LYS A 260 -14.63 -1.99 -17.24
C LYS A 260 -13.15 -1.88 -16.92
N LEU A 261 -12.60 -2.75 -16.06
CA LEU A 261 -11.17 -2.82 -15.80
C LEU A 261 -10.40 -3.14 -17.09
N LEU A 262 -10.78 -4.20 -17.80
CA LEU A 262 -10.11 -4.61 -19.04
C LEU A 262 -10.22 -3.57 -20.16
N ALA A 263 -11.29 -2.77 -20.14
CA ALA A 263 -11.48 -1.64 -21.06
C ALA A 263 -10.75 -0.36 -20.62
N GLU A 264 -10.16 -0.30 -19.42
CA GLU A 264 -9.63 0.93 -18.80
C GLU A 264 -10.69 2.05 -18.67
N HIS A 265 -11.94 1.67 -18.35
CA HIS A 265 -13.09 2.57 -18.24
C HIS A 265 -13.59 2.69 -16.77
N PRO A 266 -12.83 3.35 -15.87
CA PRO A 266 -13.24 3.49 -14.47
C PRO A 266 -14.37 4.52 -14.31
N GLU A 267 -15.16 4.34 -13.25
CA GLU A 267 -16.23 5.27 -12.87
C GLU A 267 -15.69 6.35 -11.91
N TYR A 268 -14.70 6.00 -11.10
CA TYR A 268 -14.11 6.89 -10.10
C TYR A 268 -12.61 7.03 -10.31
N PHE A 269 -12.09 8.25 -10.13
CA PHE A 269 -10.67 8.52 -9.94
C PHE A 269 -10.53 9.23 -8.61
N LEU A 270 -9.80 8.67 -7.66
CA LEU A 270 -9.86 9.12 -6.27
C LEU A 270 -8.46 9.35 -5.73
N PHE A 271 -8.27 10.48 -5.03
CA PHE A 271 -7.15 10.61 -4.12
C PHE A 271 -7.49 9.93 -2.80
N ASN A 272 -6.62 9.03 -2.35
CA ASN A 272 -6.75 8.28 -1.10
C ASN A 272 -8.09 7.53 -0.94
N GLY A 273 -8.56 6.91 -2.03
CA GLY A 273 -9.51 5.79 -1.99
C GLY A 273 -11.00 6.12 -1.88
N ARG A 274 -11.38 7.37 -1.57
CA ARG A 274 -12.80 7.78 -1.50
C ARG A 274 -12.99 9.21 -2.04
N VAL A 275 -14.21 9.53 -2.49
CA VAL A 275 -14.56 10.88 -2.93
C VAL A 275 -14.39 11.84 -1.74
N LYS A 276 -13.74 12.98 -1.98
CA LYS A 276 -13.51 14.02 -0.97
C LYS A 276 -12.69 13.57 0.25
N ALA A 277 -11.87 12.51 0.11
CA ALA A 277 -11.02 11.97 1.16
C ALA A 277 -10.13 13.02 1.86
N LEU A 278 -9.63 13.98 1.08
CA LEU A 278 -8.65 14.98 1.48
C LEU A 278 -9.21 16.41 1.30
N THR A 279 -10.45 16.64 1.74
CA THR A 279 -11.13 17.94 1.64
C THR A 279 -11.77 18.32 2.98
N GLY A 280 -12.16 19.58 3.13
CA GLY A 280 -12.79 20.07 4.36
C GLY A 280 -11.88 19.86 5.57
N ASP A 281 -12.40 19.21 6.61
CA ASP A 281 -11.63 18.98 7.85
C ASP A 281 -10.40 18.08 7.65
N ARG A 282 -10.41 17.25 6.60
CA ARG A 282 -9.31 16.34 6.21
C ARG A 282 -8.41 16.91 5.11
N ALA A 283 -8.60 18.18 4.73
CA ALA A 283 -7.70 18.85 3.80
C ALA A 283 -6.25 18.88 4.33
N LEU A 284 -5.29 18.93 3.42
CA LEU A 284 -3.89 19.19 3.77
C LEU A 284 -3.81 20.61 4.35
N LYS A 285 -2.98 20.82 5.38
CA LYS A 285 -2.86 22.12 6.07
C LYS A 285 -1.43 22.57 6.20
N ALA A 286 -1.16 23.79 5.78
CA ALA A 286 0.13 24.45 5.91
C ALA A 286 -0.06 25.94 6.27
N LYS A 287 1.03 26.63 6.54
CA LYS A 287 1.05 28.08 6.80
C LYS A 287 1.90 28.81 5.78
N VAL A 288 1.59 30.07 5.54
CA VAL A 288 2.44 30.95 4.72
C VAL A 288 3.87 30.92 5.25
N GLY A 289 4.83 30.73 4.34
CA GLY A 289 6.26 30.59 4.61
C GLY A 289 6.75 29.15 4.83
N GLU A 290 5.86 28.17 5.04
CA GLU A 290 6.26 26.77 5.20
C GLU A 290 6.71 26.16 3.86
N LYS A 291 7.80 25.38 3.90
CA LYS A 291 8.21 24.49 2.81
C LYS A 291 7.42 23.20 2.89
N ILE A 292 6.79 22.85 1.78
CA ILE A 292 5.94 21.66 1.68
C ILE A 292 6.62 20.66 0.75
N ARG A 293 6.63 19.37 1.15
CA ARG A 293 6.94 18.24 0.29
C ARG A 293 5.73 17.33 0.15
N LEU A 294 5.41 16.92 -1.07
CA LEU A 294 4.39 15.92 -1.36
C LEU A 294 5.03 14.71 -2.00
N PHE A 295 4.70 13.55 -1.47
CA PHE A 295 4.89 12.27 -2.15
C PHE A 295 3.57 11.92 -2.83
N VAL A 296 3.57 11.92 -4.17
CA VAL A 296 2.37 11.68 -4.96
C VAL A 296 2.60 10.45 -5.84
N GLY A 297 1.77 9.43 -5.68
CA GLY A 297 1.83 8.19 -6.46
C GLY A 297 0.58 7.92 -7.28
N VAL A 298 0.71 7.09 -8.31
CA VAL A 298 -0.42 6.43 -8.98
C VAL A 298 -0.32 4.95 -8.64
N GLY A 299 -1.28 4.49 -7.84
CA GLY A 299 -1.29 3.12 -7.32
C GLY A 299 -1.90 2.09 -8.24
N SER A 300 -2.65 2.54 -9.26
CA SER A 300 -3.42 1.68 -10.17
C SER A 300 -2.98 1.85 -11.62
N HIS A 301 -3.87 1.64 -12.60
CA HIS A 301 -3.52 1.33 -13.99
C HIS A 301 -3.45 2.56 -14.89
N ILE A 302 -4.04 3.69 -14.50
CA ILE A 302 -4.15 4.87 -15.36
C ILE A 302 -3.30 6.04 -14.83
N ALA A 303 -2.40 6.54 -15.68
CA ALA A 303 -1.54 7.68 -15.36
C ALA A 303 -2.33 8.95 -15.01
N SER A 304 -1.77 9.77 -14.10
CA SER A 304 -2.32 11.05 -13.66
C SER A 304 -1.59 12.22 -14.32
N ASN A 305 -2.33 13.26 -14.73
CA ASN A 305 -1.75 14.56 -15.08
C ASN A 305 -1.79 15.47 -13.85
N PHE A 306 -0.96 15.18 -12.84
CA PHE A 306 -1.05 15.81 -11.54
C PHE A 306 -0.68 17.30 -11.58
N HIS A 307 -1.57 18.12 -11.03
CA HIS A 307 -1.44 19.57 -10.94
C HIS A 307 -1.98 20.08 -9.60
N ILE A 308 -1.44 21.20 -9.13
CA ILE A 308 -1.96 21.92 -7.98
C ILE A 308 -2.35 23.33 -8.44
N ILE A 309 -3.66 23.60 -8.47
CA ILE A 309 -4.20 24.88 -8.92
C ILE A 309 -3.73 25.99 -7.98
N GLY A 310 -3.07 27.00 -8.55
CA GLY A 310 -2.59 28.18 -7.85
C GLY A 310 -1.12 28.15 -7.43
N THR A 311 -0.38 27.06 -7.68
CA THR A 311 1.05 26.96 -7.34
C THR A 311 1.89 26.44 -8.51
N ILE A 312 3.21 26.57 -8.37
CA ILE A 312 4.24 26.04 -9.27
C ILE A 312 5.18 25.18 -8.43
N PHE A 313 5.63 24.05 -8.97
CA PHE A 313 6.57 23.19 -8.28
C PHE A 313 7.97 23.81 -8.32
N ASP A 314 8.48 24.24 -7.17
CA ASP A 314 9.87 24.73 -7.02
C ASP A 314 10.85 23.63 -7.43
N LYS A 315 10.56 22.39 -7.00
CA LYS A 315 11.28 21.19 -7.38
C LYS A 315 10.33 20.04 -7.67
N LEU A 316 10.58 19.35 -8.77
CA LEU A 316 9.96 18.09 -9.12
C LEU A 316 11.04 17.02 -9.31
N TYR A 317 10.99 16.01 -8.47
CA TYR A 317 11.75 14.77 -8.62
C TYR A 317 10.83 13.75 -9.28
N LYS A 318 11.04 13.56 -10.57
CA LYS A 318 10.16 12.76 -11.42
C LYS A 318 10.49 11.27 -11.32
N ASP A 319 9.50 10.42 -11.60
CA ASP A 319 9.66 8.97 -11.82
C ASP A 319 10.41 8.24 -10.68
N GLY A 320 10.20 8.68 -9.44
CA GLY A 320 10.81 8.10 -8.24
C GLY A 320 12.27 8.50 -7.97
N ALA A 321 12.92 9.23 -8.87
CA ALA A 321 14.36 9.51 -8.86
C ALA A 321 14.75 10.68 -7.92
N ILE A 322 14.55 10.51 -6.61
CA ILE A 322 14.70 11.58 -5.60
C ILE A 322 16.15 12.06 -5.37
N THR A 323 17.15 11.34 -5.87
CA THR A 323 18.57 11.72 -5.80
C THR A 323 19.07 12.44 -7.05
N SER A 324 18.29 12.41 -8.14
CA SER A 324 18.63 13.14 -9.36
C SER A 324 18.38 14.64 -9.18
N PRO A 325 19.10 15.52 -9.91
CA PRO A 325 18.77 16.94 -9.93
C PRO A 325 17.30 17.14 -10.31
N PRO A 326 16.50 17.86 -9.50
CA PRO A 326 15.09 18.03 -9.78
C PRO A 326 14.86 18.99 -10.93
N LEU A 327 13.76 18.79 -11.64
CA LEU A 327 13.18 19.82 -12.50
C LEU A 327 12.71 20.97 -11.63
N LYS A 328 12.72 22.20 -12.17
CA LYS A 328 12.32 23.42 -11.46
C LYS A 328 11.25 24.15 -12.24
N ASN A 329 10.38 24.87 -11.53
CA ASN A 329 9.32 25.70 -12.10
C ASN A 329 8.36 24.89 -12.99
N VAL A 330 7.94 23.71 -12.52
CA VAL A 330 7.04 22.81 -13.25
C VAL A 330 5.59 23.06 -12.83
N GLN A 331 4.68 23.19 -13.79
CA GLN A 331 3.26 23.43 -13.52
C GLN A 331 2.47 22.12 -13.29
N THR A 332 2.74 21.10 -14.10
CA THR A 332 1.98 19.84 -14.16
C THR A 332 2.95 18.74 -14.51
N THR A 333 2.78 17.56 -13.90
CA THR A 333 3.58 16.38 -14.24
C THR A 333 2.70 15.19 -14.54
N THR A 334 3.04 14.44 -15.57
CA THR A 334 2.48 13.10 -15.73
C THR A 334 3.16 12.16 -14.72
N ILE A 335 2.35 11.40 -13.98
CA ILE A 335 2.78 10.34 -13.08
C ILE A 335 2.29 9.03 -13.71
N ALA A 336 3.22 8.16 -14.11
CA ALA A 336 2.88 6.88 -14.72
C ALA A 336 2.17 5.95 -13.71
N ALA A 337 1.35 5.03 -14.24
CA ALA A 337 0.80 3.92 -13.46
C ALA A 337 1.92 3.12 -12.78
N GLY A 338 1.73 2.77 -11.50
CA GLY A 338 2.76 2.11 -10.70
C GLY A 338 3.99 2.97 -10.40
N SER A 339 3.89 4.29 -10.51
CA SER A 339 5.01 5.22 -10.26
C SER A 339 4.65 6.31 -9.26
N ALA A 340 5.67 7.07 -8.85
CA ALA A 340 5.55 8.15 -7.89
C ALA A 340 6.49 9.31 -8.22
N VAL A 341 6.18 10.48 -7.66
CA VAL A 341 6.99 11.69 -7.71
C VAL A 341 7.14 12.28 -6.32
N MET A 342 8.22 13.05 -6.14
CA MET A 342 8.38 13.94 -4.98
C MET A 342 8.36 15.38 -5.46
N ILE A 343 7.46 16.18 -4.89
CA ILE A 343 7.24 17.58 -5.26
C ILE A 343 7.58 18.44 -4.04
N GLU A 344 8.32 19.53 -4.23
CA GLU A 344 8.54 20.54 -3.21
C GLU A 344 8.11 21.92 -3.72
N PHE A 345 7.46 22.70 -2.85
CA PHE A 345 7.21 24.12 -3.07
C PHE A 345 7.06 24.88 -1.75
N THR A 346 7.19 26.20 -1.81
CA THR A 346 6.99 27.09 -0.66
C THR A 346 5.56 27.65 -0.64
N ALA A 347 4.91 27.67 0.52
CA ALA A 347 3.60 28.25 0.72
C ALA A 347 3.67 29.79 0.73
N GLU A 348 3.58 30.44 -0.43
CA GLU A 348 3.79 31.90 -0.51
C GLU A 348 2.55 32.73 -0.18
N VAL A 349 1.36 32.26 -0.55
CA VAL A 349 0.11 33.02 -0.42
C VAL A 349 -0.94 32.19 0.33
N ALA A 350 -1.65 32.83 1.27
CA ALA A 350 -2.73 32.21 2.00
C ALA A 350 -3.92 31.93 1.07
N GLY A 351 -4.57 30.77 1.22
CA GLY A 351 -5.70 30.40 0.39
C GLY A 351 -5.99 28.91 0.35
N LYS A 352 -7.01 28.56 -0.45
CA LYS A 352 -7.34 27.17 -0.77
C LYS A 352 -6.78 26.82 -2.14
N TYR A 353 -5.94 25.80 -2.18
CA TYR A 353 -5.32 25.23 -3.36
C TYR A 353 -5.96 23.88 -3.64
N LEU A 354 -6.13 23.54 -4.92
CA LEU A 354 -6.77 22.29 -5.33
C LEU A 354 -5.76 21.37 -6.01
N LEU A 355 -5.57 20.18 -5.46
CA LEU A 355 -4.81 19.10 -6.09
C LEU A 355 -5.76 18.37 -7.03
N VAL A 356 -5.36 18.17 -8.29
CA VAL A 356 -6.21 17.58 -9.34
C VAL A 356 -5.42 16.65 -10.26
N ASP A 357 -6.12 15.67 -10.85
CA ASP A 357 -5.75 15.16 -12.17
C ASP A 357 -6.24 16.14 -13.24
N HIS A 358 -5.33 16.73 -14.01
CA HIS A 358 -5.63 17.78 -14.99
C HIS A 358 -6.31 17.24 -16.26
N ASN A 359 -6.54 15.93 -16.37
CA ASN A 359 -7.69 15.45 -17.15
C ASN A 359 -8.96 15.80 -16.36
N LEU A 360 -9.38 17.07 -16.43
CA LEU A 360 -10.26 17.70 -15.44
C LEU A 360 -11.63 17.02 -15.26
N THR A 361 -12.10 16.26 -16.24
CA THR A 361 -13.31 15.42 -16.07
C THR A 361 -13.10 14.36 -14.96
N ARG A 362 -11.87 13.87 -14.77
CA ARG A 362 -11.53 12.98 -13.66
C ARG A 362 -11.61 13.69 -12.30
N ALA A 363 -11.22 14.96 -12.24
CA ALA A 363 -11.27 15.74 -11.02
C ALA A 363 -12.70 16.16 -10.67
N ILE A 364 -13.43 16.74 -11.63
CA ILE A 364 -14.74 17.37 -11.44
C ILE A 364 -15.84 16.32 -11.41
N ASP A 365 -15.83 15.38 -12.37
CA ASP A 365 -16.94 14.44 -12.56
C ASP A 365 -16.68 13.06 -11.96
N LYS A 366 -15.41 12.71 -11.64
CA LYS A 366 -15.03 11.38 -11.11
C LYS A 366 -14.30 11.38 -9.77
N GLY A 367 -14.04 12.55 -9.17
CA GLY A 367 -13.62 12.69 -7.76
C GLY A 367 -12.12 12.88 -7.49
N ALA A 368 -11.26 13.07 -8.51
CA ALA A 368 -9.81 13.24 -8.35
C ALA A 368 -9.46 14.67 -7.91
N LEU A 369 -9.95 15.04 -6.73
CA LEU A 369 -9.83 16.38 -6.16
C LEU A 369 -9.50 16.30 -4.66
N ALA A 370 -8.48 17.05 -4.26
CA ALA A 370 -8.11 17.26 -2.86
C ALA A 370 -7.84 18.74 -2.59
N GLU A 371 -7.91 19.15 -1.33
CA GLU A 371 -7.69 20.52 -0.90
C GLU A 371 -6.40 20.63 -0.08
N LEU A 372 -5.63 21.68 -0.35
CA LEU A 372 -4.56 22.18 0.50
C LEU A 372 -4.95 23.58 0.98
N ILE A 373 -5.03 23.74 2.30
CA ILE A 373 -5.35 25.00 2.96
C ILE A 373 -4.05 25.61 3.47
N ILE A 374 -3.70 26.77 2.94
CA ILE A 374 -2.57 27.58 3.41
C ILE A 374 -3.14 28.71 4.27
N GLU A 375 -2.87 28.66 5.57
CA GLU A 375 -3.27 29.67 6.53
C GLU A 375 -2.26 30.81 6.61
N GLY A 376 -2.73 32.05 6.74
CA GLY A 376 -1.88 33.22 6.91
C GLY A 376 -2.65 34.51 6.71
N GLU A 377 -2.01 35.64 6.96
CA GLU A 377 -2.58 36.96 6.66
C GLU A 377 -2.82 37.07 5.15
N PRO A 378 -4.02 37.50 4.71
CA PRO A 378 -4.30 37.75 3.31
C PRO A 378 -3.31 38.78 2.78
N GLN A 379 -2.50 38.42 1.79
CA GLN A 379 -1.75 39.42 1.05
C GLN A 379 -2.77 40.17 0.18
N SER A 380 -2.86 41.50 0.35
CA SER A 380 -3.64 42.34 -0.56
C SER A 380 -3.14 42.06 -1.97
N THR A 381 -4.01 41.56 -2.83
CA THR A 381 -3.76 41.32 -4.26
C THR A 381 -2.99 42.50 -4.85
N GLN A 382 -1.78 42.25 -5.38
CA GLN A 382 -1.09 43.21 -6.23
C GLN A 382 -1.71 43.23 -7.62
#